data_AF-A0A7C6B9N9-F1
#
_entry.id   AF-A0A7C6B9N9-F1
#
_cell.length_a   1.000
_cell.length_b   1.000
_cell.length_c   1.000
_cell.angle_alpha   90.00
_cell.angle_beta   90.00
_cell.angle_gamma   90.00
#
_symmetry.space_group_name_H-M   'P 1'
#
loop_
_entity.id
_entity.type
_entity.pdbx_description
1 polymer ?
#
loop_
_entity_poly.entity_id
_entity_poly.type
_entity_poly.pdbx_seq_one_letter_code
_entity_poly.pdbx_strand_id
1 'polypeptide(L)'
;MRKKMANTIRFLAADMVQAANSGHPGAPMGLADIAVVLSEHLKHNPKNAKWLNRDRLVFSGGHASALVYSLLHLWGYEVSIEDLKQFRQLDSKTPGHPEYGHTDGIEITTGPLGQGIANAVGFAMAAKYTANQVNSETCELIDHKVYCLCGDGDLQEGISYEACSLAGHNNLDNLVLIYDSNCITIEGDTSLAWSEDVAGRFTAQGWDVKKINGHCYDDIEEVLNEVKTATKPTIIIANTIIGKGAMEMEGSHKTHGAPLGEQIIAESKAKEGFPAETFYVPEDVLVRFRAA
;
A
#
# COMPACT_ATOMS: atom_id res chain seq x y z
N MET A 1 14.93 4.60 -13.48
CA MET A 1 13.75 5.43 -13.15
C MET A 1 13.05 4.95 -11.87
N ARG A 2 12.55 3.70 -11.80
CA ARG A 2 11.81 3.15 -10.64
C ARG A 2 12.45 3.44 -9.27
N LYS A 3 13.78 3.27 -9.11
CA LYS A 3 14.50 3.63 -7.87
C LYS A 3 14.31 5.10 -7.44
N LYS A 4 14.35 6.04 -8.39
CA LYS A 4 14.15 7.48 -8.13
C LYS A 4 12.70 7.78 -7.71
N MET A 5 11.74 7.10 -8.32
CA MET A 5 10.32 7.18 -7.94
C MET A 5 10.10 6.65 -6.52
N ALA A 6 10.67 5.48 -6.20
CA ALA A 6 10.56 4.89 -4.87
C ALA A 6 11.18 5.80 -3.81
N ASN A 7 12.37 6.34 -4.06
CA ASN A 7 12.99 7.31 -3.15
C ASN A 7 12.17 8.60 -2.99
N THR A 8 11.45 9.05 -4.04
CA THR A 8 10.53 10.20 -3.92
C THR A 8 9.40 9.88 -2.95
N ILE A 9 8.79 8.69 -3.01
CA ILE A 9 7.79 8.23 -2.04
C ILE A 9 8.39 8.16 -0.63
N ARG A 10 9.56 7.53 -0.47
CA ARG A 10 10.25 7.38 0.83
C ARG A 10 10.44 8.73 1.52
N PHE A 11 10.99 9.70 0.77
CA PHE A 11 11.34 10.99 1.34
C PHE A 11 10.14 11.92 1.51
N LEU A 12 9.11 11.85 0.67
CA LEU A 12 7.84 12.51 0.96
C LEU A 12 7.22 11.98 2.26
N ALA A 13 7.21 10.66 2.46
CA ALA A 13 6.68 10.06 3.68
C ALA A 13 7.49 10.45 4.92
N ALA A 14 8.82 10.40 4.84
CA ALA A 14 9.69 10.82 5.93
C ALA A 14 9.53 12.32 6.26
N ASP A 15 9.49 13.19 5.25
CA ASP A 15 9.31 14.63 5.44
C ASP A 15 7.94 14.98 6.04
N MET A 16 6.86 14.30 5.62
CA MET A 16 5.52 14.45 6.22
C MET A 16 5.52 14.11 7.71
N VAL A 17 6.05 12.93 8.06
CA VAL A 17 6.09 12.47 9.45
C VAL A 17 6.98 13.39 10.30
N GLN A 18 8.12 13.83 9.75
CA GLN A 18 9.03 14.72 10.45
C GLN A 18 8.41 16.10 10.70
N ALA A 19 7.75 16.70 9.71
CA ALA A 19 7.08 17.99 9.84
C ALA A 19 5.93 17.96 10.85
N ALA A 20 5.16 16.87 10.88
CA ALA A 20 4.08 16.68 11.84
C ALA A 20 4.57 16.31 13.26
N ASN A 21 5.86 15.97 13.41
CA ASN A 21 6.43 15.33 14.61
C ASN A 21 5.57 14.13 15.09
N SER A 22 4.96 13.41 14.14
CA SER A 22 3.99 12.35 14.40
C SER A 22 3.76 11.52 13.14
N GLY A 23 3.69 10.19 13.27
CA GLY A 23 3.33 9.28 12.18
C GLY A 23 4.29 8.10 12.02
N HIS A 24 4.13 7.38 10.90
CA HIS A 24 4.74 6.07 10.68
C HIS A 24 5.56 6.08 9.38
N PRO A 25 6.88 6.31 9.42
CA PRO A 25 7.70 6.37 8.22
C PRO A 25 8.13 4.99 7.72
N GLY A 26 8.23 4.00 8.61
CA GLY A 26 8.80 2.69 8.34
C GLY A 26 8.10 1.91 7.22
N ALA A 27 6.79 1.68 7.35
CA ALA A 27 6.01 0.95 6.35
C ALA A 27 5.98 1.67 4.99
N PRO A 28 5.72 3.01 4.90
CA PRO A 28 5.86 3.75 3.65
C PRO A 28 7.21 3.57 2.96
N MET A 29 8.30 3.53 3.74
CA MET A 29 9.63 3.40 3.18
C MET A 29 9.94 1.98 2.66
N GLY A 30 9.49 0.96 3.38
CA GLY A 30 9.60 -0.44 2.98
C GLY A 30 8.78 -0.75 1.72
N LEU A 31 7.55 -0.26 1.67
CA LEU A 31 6.58 -0.51 0.59
C LEU A 31 6.82 0.31 -0.70
N ALA A 32 7.71 1.30 -0.68
CA ALA A 32 7.88 2.22 -1.80
C ALA A 32 8.22 1.53 -3.14
N ASP A 33 9.00 0.45 -3.11
CA ASP A 33 9.37 -0.27 -4.34
C ASP A 33 8.16 -1.00 -4.96
N ILE A 34 7.38 -1.67 -4.11
CA ILE A 34 6.12 -2.33 -4.49
C ILE A 34 5.13 -1.29 -5.03
N ALA A 35 4.97 -0.17 -4.34
CA ALA A 35 4.03 0.88 -4.71
C ALA A 35 4.35 1.49 -6.09
N VAL A 36 5.63 1.65 -6.43
CA VAL A 36 6.07 2.13 -7.74
C VAL A 36 5.64 1.17 -8.84
N VAL A 37 5.91 -0.14 -8.69
CA VAL A 37 5.56 -1.11 -9.73
C VAL A 37 4.04 -1.26 -9.79
N LEU A 38 3.35 -1.38 -8.65
CA LEU A 38 1.89 -1.47 -8.61
C LEU A 38 1.21 -0.29 -9.33
N SER A 39 1.76 0.92 -9.20
CA SER A 39 1.26 2.10 -9.91
C SER A 39 1.25 1.94 -11.43
N GLU A 40 2.16 1.13 -12.00
CA GLU A 40 2.23 0.87 -13.44
C GLU A 40 1.20 -0.19 -13.91
N HIS A 41 0.49 -0.83 -12.97
CA HIS A 41 -0.52 -1.86 -13.25
C HIS A 41 -1.95 -1.43 -12.93
N LEU A 42 -2.13 -0.38 -12.11
CA LEU A 42 -3.46 0.06 -11.67
C LEU A 42 -4.22 0.78 -12.79
N LYS A 43 -5.47 0.37 -13.01
CA LYS A 43 -6.44 1.10 -13.81
C LYS A 43 -7.17 2.13 -12.95
N HIS A 44 -6.78 3.40 -13.01
CA HIS A 44 -7.48 4.45 -12.25
C HIS A 44 -7.49 5.79 -12.99
N ASN A 45 -8.32 6.73 -12.51
CA ASN A 45 -8.40 8.06 -13.09
C ASN A 45 -8.36 9.11 -11.96
N PRO A 46 -7.21 9.75 -11.71
CA PRO A 46 -7.07 10.78 -10.69
C PRO A 46 -7.95 12.02 -10.89
N LYS A 47 -8.51 12.23 -12.10
CA LYS A 47 -9.48 13.30 -12.39
C LYS A 47 -10.94 12.85 -12.24
N ASN A 48 -11.16 11.56 -11.99
CA ASN A 48 -12.47 11.01 -11.67
C ASN A 48 -12.30 9.85 -10.68
N ALA A 49 -12.07 10.20 -9.41
CA ALA A 49 -12.00 9.24 -8.31
C ALA A 49 -13.31 8.47 -8.07
N LYS A 50 -14.38 8.77 -8.81
CA LYS A 50 -15.67 8.05 -8.75
C LYS A 50 -15.90 7.14 -9.96
N TRP A 51 -14.93 6.99 -10.86
CA TRP A 51 -15.03 6.07 -11.99
C TRP A 51 -15.35 4.66 -11.49
N LEU A 52 -16.49 4.12 -11.92
CA LEU A 52 -17.04 2.87 -11.41
C LEU A 52 -16.09 1.68 -11.59
N ASN A 53 -15.45 1.57 -12.76
CA ASN A 53 -14.63 0.42 -13.15
C ASN A 53 -13.12 0.65 -12.97
N ARG A 54 -12.71 1.57 -12.09
CA ARG A 54 -11.30 1.66 -11.67
C ARG A 54 -10.91 0.45 -10.81
N ASP A 55 -9.65 0.07 -10.78
CA ASP A 55 -9.14 -0.81 -9.74
C ASP A 55 -9.31 -0.16 -8.37
N ARG A 56 -9.65 -0.96 -7.37
CA ARG A 56 -9.77 -0.50 -5.98
C ARG A 56 -8.46 -0.78 -5.27
N LEU A 57 -7.93 0.22 -4.58
CA LEU A 57 -6.72 0.10 -3.78
C LEU A 57 -7.03 0.40 -2.32
N VAL A 58 -6.88 -0.61 -1.47
CA VAL A 58 -7.12 -0.53 -0.03
C VAL A 58 -5.79 -0.59 0.70
N PHE A 59 -5.63 0.22 1.74
CA PHE A 59 -4.48 0.17 2.64
C PHE A 59 -4.98 -0.25 4.03
N SER A 60 -4.97 -1.55 4.32
CA SER A 60 -5.45 -2.10 5.60
C SER A 60 -4.60 -1.61 6.77
N GLY A 61 -3.28 -1.62 6.59
CA GLY A 61 -2.32 -0.96 7.48
C GLY A 61 -2.41 0.56 7.40
N GLY A 62 -3.54 1.13 7.85
CA GLY A 62 -3.85 2.56 7.70
C GLY A 62 -2.82 3.49 8.37
N HIS A 63 -2.00 2.97 9.27
CA HIS A 63 -0.90 3.73 9.88
C HIS A 63 0.12 4.21 8.82
N ALA A 64 0.24 3.50 7.68
CA ALA A 64 1.06 3.87 6.52
C ALA A 64 0.44 5.00 5.66
N SER A 65 -0.41 5.86 6.24
CA SER A 65 -1.12 6.95 5.54
C SER A 65 -0.21 7.88 4.74
N ALA A 66 1.01 8.12 5.20
CA ALA A 66 2.02 8.90 4.47
C ALA A 66 2.40 8.29 3.09
N LEU A 67 2.35 6.97 2.94
CA LEU A 67 2.48 6.32 1.63
C LEU A 67 1.30 6.68 0.73
N VAL A 68 0.09 6.52 1.27
CA VAL A 68 -1.18 6.74 0.56
C VAL A 68 -1.24 8.16 0.01
N TYR A 69 -0.97 9.16 0.87
CA TYR A 69 -1.03 10.56 0.45
C TYR A 69 0.08 10.93 -0.54
N SER A 70 1.27 10.34 -0.39
CA SER A 70 2.34 10.49 -1.39
C SER A 70 1.88 10.01 -2.77
N LEU A 71 1.27 8.82 -2.84
CA LEU A 71 0.77 8.25 -4.08
C LEU A 71 -0.37 9.08 -4.68
N LEU A 72 -1.36 9.48 -3.89
CA LEU A 72 -2.47 10.32 -4.36
C LEU A 72 -1.98 11.65 -4.95
N HIS A 73 -1.00 12.29 -4.30
CA HIS A 73 -0.36 13.50 -4.81
C HIS A 73 0.37 13.26 -6.14
N LEU A 74 1.20 12.21 -6.19
CA LEU A 74 2.03 11.88 -7.35
C LEU A 74 1.16 11.47 -8.55
N TRP A 75 0.10 10.71 -8.34
CA TRP A 75 -0.89 10.35 -9.36
C TRP A 75 -1.74 11.55 -9.80
N GLY A 76 -1.87 12.59 -8.98
CA GLY A 76 -2.56 13.83 -9.35
C GLY A 76 -4.05 13.86 -9.00
N TYR A 77 -4.45 13.14 -7.95
CA TYR A 77 -5.73 13.32 -7.25
C TYR A 77 -5.79 14.72 -6.61
N GLU A 78 -6.92 15.08 -6.00
CA GLU A 78 -7.08 16.38 -5.32
C GLU A 78 -6.36 16.45 -3.95
N VAL A 79 -5.09 16.04 -3.94
CA VAL A 79 -4.12 16.10 -2.82
C VAL A 79 -2.88 16.86 -3.30
N SER A 80 -2.74 18.10 -2.84
CA SER A 80 -1.62 18.97 -3.21
C SER A 80 -0.38 18.73 -2.34
N ILE A 81 0.77 19.27 -2.75
CA ILE A 81 1.99 19.24 -1.93
C ILE A 81 1.80 20.02 -0.61
N GLU A 82 0.94 21.04 -0.61
CA GLU A 82 0.59 21.80 0.60
C GLU A 82 -0.28 20.97 1.55
N ASP A 83 -1.17 20.12 1.02
CA ASP A 83 -1.93 19.16 1.84
C ASP A 83 -0.98 18.15 2.51
N LEU A 84 0.07 17.70 1.81
CA LEU A 84 1.10 16.82 2.41
C LEU A 84 1.83 17.51 3.57
N LYS A 85 2.17 18.80 3.43
CA LYS A 85 2.78 19.59 4.51
C LYS A 85 1.85 19.78 5.72
N GLN A 86 0.55 19.58 5.55
CA GLN A 86 -0.46 19.62 6.62
C GLN A 86 -0.82 18.22 7.17
N PHE A 87 0.03 17.21 6.94
CA PHE A 87 -0.19 15.87 7.50
C PHE A 87 -0.43 15.93 9.03
N ARG A 88 -1.52 15.28 9.47
CA ARG A 88 -1.96 15.21 10.88
C ARG A 88 -2.28 16.56 11.54
N GLN A 89 -2.44 17.64 10.77
CA GLN A 89 -2.86 18.93 11.30
C GLN A 89 -4.39 19.06 11.34
N LEU A 90 -4.88 19.96 12.17
CA LEU A 90 -6.31 20.25 12.28
C LEU A 90 -6.87 20.68 10.91
N ASP A 91 -8.04 20.15 10.55
CA ASP A 91 -8.78 20.45 9.31
C ASP A 91 -8.02 20.12 8.01
N SER A 92 -6.91 19.39 8.07
CA SER A 92 -6.16 19.01 6.87
C SER A 92 -6.85 17.87 6.11
N LYS A 93 -6.57 17.76 4.81
CA LYS A 93 -7.02 16.64 3.97
C LYS A 93 -6.17 15.37 4.15
N THR A 94 -5.23 15.36 5.08
CA THR A 94 -4.24 14.30 5.27
C THR A 94 -4.23 13.84 6.74
N PRO A 95 -5.36 13.26 7.22
CA PRO A 95 -5.49 12.79 8.59
C PRO A 95 -4.51 11.65 8.92
N GLY A 96 -4.34 11.35 10.20
CA GLY A 96 -3.34 10.39 10.66
C GLY A 96 -3.50 8.97 10.15
N HIS A 97 -4.73 8.59 9.78
CA HIS A 97 -5.11 7.38 9.07
C HIS A 97 -6.01 7.76 7.88
N PRO A 98 -6.10 6.97 6.80
CA PRO A 98 -6.94 7.30 5.65
C PRO A 98 -8.42 7.34 6.04
N GLU A 99 -9.14 8.36 5.57
CA GLU A 99 -10.56 8.57 5.88
C GLU A 99 -11.39 8.75 4.60
N TYR A 100 -12.36 7.86 4.38
CA TYR A 100 -13.27 7.94 3.24
C TYR A 100 -14.16 9.19 3.32
N GLY A 101 -14.32 9.86 2.17
CA GLY A 101 -15.14 11.07 2.05
C GLY A 101 -14.44 12.34 2.50
N HIS A 102 -13.32 12.25 3.20
CA HIS A 102 -12.51 13.40 3.62
C HIS A 102 -11.35 13.68 2.65
N THR A 103 -10.67 12.63 2.19
CA THR A 103 -9.56 12.72 1.21
C THR A 103 -9.97 12.11 -0.12
N ASP A 104 -9.73 12.84 -1.21
CA ASP A 104 -10.03 12.34 -2.57
C ASP A 104 -9.19 11.11 -2.92
N GLY A 105 -9.82 10.12 -3.55
CA GLY A 105 -9.18 8.84 -3.91
C GLY A 105 -9.08 7.79 -2.80
N ILE A 106 -9.49 8.08 -1.56
CA ILE A 106 -9.58 7.08 -0.49
C ILE A 106 -10.85 6.24 -0.65
N GLU A 107 -10.69 4.91 -0.74
CA GLU A 107 -11.81 3.98 -0.92
C GLU A 107 -12.60 3.75 0.38
N ILE A 108 -11.90 3.65 1.52
CA ILE A 108 -12.45 3.33 2.83
C ILE A 108 -11.62 3.98 3.94
N THR A 109 -12.23 4.16 5.11
CA THR A 109 -11.50 4.51 6.33
C THR A 109 -10.80 3.27 6.91
N THR A 110 -9.50 3.37 7.18
CA THR A 110 -8.72 2.32 7.86
C THR A 110 -7.95 2.87 9.05
N GLY A 111 -7.20 2.03 9.74
CA GLY A 111 -6.52 2.37 11.00
C GLY A 111 -6.66 1.24 12.01
N PRO A 112 -7.89 0.83 12.37
CA PRO A 112 -8.11 -0.43 13.07
C PRO A 112 -7.69 -1.59 12.16
N LEU A 113 -6.68 -2.35 12.60
CA LEU A 113 -6.04 -3.40 11.82
C LEU A 113 -7.05 -4.49 11.42
N GLY A 114 -6.80 -5.13 10.28
CA GLY A 114 -7.61 -6.21 9.71
C GLY A 114 -8.88 -5.77 8.98
N GLN A 115 -9.44 -4.60 9.31
CA GLN A 115 -10.67 -4.10 8.69
C GLN A 115 -10.53 -3.90 7.18
N GLY A 116 -9.41 -3.32 6.73
CA GLY A 116 -9.19 -3.06 5.31
C GLY A 116 -9.19 -4.33 4.47
N ILE A 117 -8.66 -5.44 4.99
CA ILE A 117 -8.76 -6.75 4.33
C ILE A 117 -10.23 -7.16 4.19
N ALA A 118 -11.02 -7.09 5.26
CA ALA A 118 -12.43 -7.46 5.22
C ALA A 118 -13.23 -6.58 4.23
N ASN A 119 -12.93 -5.28 4.18
CA ASN A 119 -13.52 -4.37 3.21
C ASN A 119 -13.10 -4.69 1.76
N ALA A 120 -11.83 -5.04 1.53
CA ALA A 120 -11.35 -5.44 0.21
C ALA A 120 -12.05 -6.71 -0.30
N VAL A 121 -12.32 -7.68 0.58
CA VAL A 121 -13.17 -8.84 0.26
C VAL A 121 -14.58 -8.39 -0.16
N GLY A 122 -15.17 -7.44 0.56
CA GLY A 122 -16.46 -6.85 0.20
C GLY A 122 -16.46 -6.18 -1.18
N PHE A 123 -15.42 -5.39 -1.51
CA PHE A 123 -15.27 -4.79 -2.84
C PHE A 123 -15.16 -5.86 -3.93
N ALA A 124 -14.38 -6.91 -3.70
CA ALA A 124 -14.20 -7.98 -4.67
C ALA A 124 -15.51 -8.74 -4.93
N MET A 125 -16.27 -9.04 -3.88
CA MET A 125 -17.61 -9.62 -3.96
C MET A 125 -18.58 -8.71 -4.72
N ALA A 126 -18.59 -7.40 -4.43
CA ALA A 126 -19.45 -6.43 -5.09
C ALA A 126 -19.15 -6.31 -6.60
N ALA A 127 -17.87 -6.31 -6.98
CA ALA A 127 -17.46 -6.30 -8.38
C ALA A 127 -17.91 -7.57 -9.11
N LYS A 128 -17.69 -8.76 -8.53
CA LYS A 128 -18.14 -10.04 -9.09
C LYS A 128 -19.66 -10.12 -9.22
N TYR A 129 -20.38 -9.69 -8.19
CA TYR A 129 -21.85 -9.64 -8.22
C TYR A 129 -22.35 -8.74 -9.35
N THR A 130 -21.79 -7.52 -9.44
CA THR A 130 -22.20 -6.56 -10.47
C THR A 130 -21.85 -7.06 -11.86
N ALA A 131 -20.62 -7.59 -12.07
CA ALA A 131 -20.19 -8.19 -13.33
C ALA A 131 -21.17 -9.27 -13.80
N ASN A 132 -21.64 -10.15 -12.90
CA ASN A 132 -22.63 -11.17 -13.24
C ASN A 132 -24.01 -10.61 -13.66
N GLN A 133 -24.34 -9.37 -13.25
CA GLN A 133 -25.59 -8.72 -13.65
C GLN A 133 -25.47 -7.99 -14.99
N VAL A 134 -24.29 -7.45 -15.33
CA VAL A 134 -24.15 -6.50 -16.44
C VAL A 134 -23.22 -6.94 -17.57
N ASN A 135 -22.32 -7.90 -17.34
CA ASN A 135 -21.45 -8.41 -18.39
C ASN A 135 -22.22 -9.36 -19.32
N SER A 136 -21.72 -9.51 -20.54
CA SER A 136 -22.26 -10.39 -21.58
C SER A 136 -21.13 -11.15 -22.27
N GLU A 137 -21.46 -12.14 -23.11
CA GLU A 137 -20.47 -12.93 -23.86
C GLU A 137 -19.55 -12.08 -24.74
N THR A 138 -19.97 -10.87 -25.13
CA THR A 138 -19.23 -10.00 -26.05
C THR A 138 -18.68 -8.73 -25.40
N CYS A 139 -18.97 -8.47 -24.13
CA CYS A 139 -18.57 -7.23 -23.46
C CYS A 139 -18.54 -7.38 -21.93
N GLU A 140 -17.39 -7.05 -21.34
CA GLU A 140 -17.20 -6.92 -19.90
C GLU A 140 -17.25 -5.43 -19.52
N LEU A 141 -18.33 -5.02 -18.85
CA LEU A 141 -18.50 -3.65 -18.35
C LEU A 141 -17.81 -3.45 -17.00
N ILE A 142 -17.76 -4.50 -16.18
CA ILE A 142 -17.10 -4.53 -14.87
C ILE A 142 -16.07 -5.66 -14.88
N ASP A 143 -14.79 -5.30 -14.75
CA ASP A 143 -13.64 -6.21 -14.87
C ASP A 143 -12.46 -5.84 -13.95
N HIS A 144 -12.64 -4.86 -13.05
CA HIS A 144 -11.56 -4.31 -12.25
C HIS A 144 -11.06 -5.26 -11.14
N LYS A 145 -9.81 -5.08 -10.76
CA LYS A 145 -9.15 -5.76 -9.64
C LYS A 145 -9.32 -4.97 -8.34
N VAL A 146 -9.18 -5.67 -7.23
CA VAL A 146 -9.11 -5.11 -5.88
C VAL A 146 -7.75 -5.49 -5.30
N TYR A 147 -6.92 -4.50 -5.05
CA TYR A 147 -5.63 -4.63 -4.38
C TYR A 147 -5.74 -4.16 -2.94
N CYS A 148 -5.15 -4.89 -2.01
CA CYS A 148 -5.10 -4.48 -0.61
C CYS A 148 -3.69 -4.69 -0.05
N LEU A 149 -3.06 -3.60 0.40
CA LEU A 149 -1.82 -3.66 1.16
C LEU A 149 -2.14 -3.90 2.63
N CYS A 150 -1.47 -4.87 3.24
CA CYS A 150 -1.61 -5.21 4.66
C CYS A 150 -0.26 -5.55 5.28
N GLY A 151 -0.18 -5.52 6.61
CA GLY A 151 1.01 -5.91 7.37
C GLY A 151 0.75 -7.02 8.38
N ASP A 152 1.75 -7.32 9.21
CA ASP A 152 1.69 -8.37 10.23
C ASP A 152 0.48 -8.21 11.16
N GLY A 153 0.25 -6.99 11.65
CA GLY A 153 -0.86 -6.69 12.55
C GLY A 153 -2.24 -6.93 11.93
N ASP A 154 -2.40 -6.67 10.62
CA ASP A 154 -3.66 -6.98 9.94
C ASP A 154 -3.93 -8.49 9.90
N LEU A 155 -2.88 -9.29 9.70
CA LEU A 155 -2.96 -10.74 9.57
C LEU A 155 -3.04 -11.48 10.90
N GLN A 156 -2.69 -10.82 12.01
CA GLN A 156 -2.92 -11.30 13.38
C GLN A 156 -4.37 -11.13 13.82
N GLU A 157 -5.07 -10.14 13.29
CA GLU A 157 -6.47 -9.87 13.64
C GLU A 157 -7.41 -10.95 13.10
N GLY A 158 -8.25 -11.51 13.97
CA GLY A 158 -9.15 -12.62 13.64
C GLY A 158 -10.14 -12.29 12.51
N ILE A 159 -10.52 -11.02 12.36
CA ILE A 159 -11.40 -10.56 11.28
C ILE A 159 -10.79 -10.80 9.89
N SER A 160 -9.45 -10.70 9.77
CA SER A 160 -8.78 -11.00 8.50
C SER A 160 -8.86 -12.49 8.18
N TYR A 161 -8.79 -13.36 9.18
CA TYR A 161 -8.97 -14.79 9.01
C TYR A 161 -10.36 -15.12 8.46
N GLU A 162 -11.40 -14.59 9.10
CA GLU A 162 -12.80 -14.79 8.70
C GLU A 162 -13.03 -14.34 7.25
N ALA A 163 -12.62 -13.12 6.93
CA ALA A 163 -12.78 -12.54 5.60
C ALA A 163 -12.00 -13.30 4.53
N CYS A 164 -10.74 -13.68 4.80
CA CYS A 164 -9.93 -14.43 3.85
C CYS A 164 -10.46 -15.86 3.64
N SER A 165 -11.01 -16.50 4.67
CA SER A 165 -11.69 -17.78 4.51
C SER A 165 -12.89 -17.67 3.57
N LEU A 166 -13.69 -16.61 3.70
CA LEU A 166 -14.81 -16.33 2.80
C LEU A 166 -14.35 -16.03 1.37
N ALA A 167 -13.29 -15.26 1.19
CA ALA A 167 -12.77 -14.91 -0.12
C ALA A 167 -12.28 -16.14 -0.91
N GLY A 168 -11.57 -17.05 -0.24
CA GLY A 168 -11.12 -18.30 -0.83
C GLY A 168 -12.28 -19.24 -1.15
N HIS A 169 -13.27 -19.36 -0.26
CA HIS A 169 -14.49 -20.12 -0.51
C HIS A 169 -15.23 -19.65 -1.79
N ASN A 170 -15.30 -18.34 -2.02
CA ASN A 170 -15.98 -17.74 -3.17
C ASN A 170 -15.10 -17.63 -4.43
N ASN A 171 -13.84 -18.09 -4.41
CA ASN A 171 -12.89 -17.96 -5.51
C ASN A 171 -12.82 -16.52 -6.06
N LEU A 172 -12.65 -15.53 -5.19
CA LEU A 172 -12.55 -14.12 -5.58
C LEU A 172 -11.23 -13.81 -6.33
N ASP A 173 -11.13 -14.27 -7.57
CA ASP A 173 -9.96 -14.14 -8.45
C ASP A 173 -9.54 -12.69 -8.78
N ASN A 174 -10.40 -11.73 -8.43
CA ASN A 174 -10.17 -10.31 -8.62
C ASN A 174 -9.56 -9.65 -7.38
N LEU A 175 -9.33 -10.40 -6.29
CA LEU A 175 -8.72 -9.92 -5.07
C LEU A 175 -7.23 -10.30 -4.99
N VAL A 176 -6.40 -9.29 -4.76
CA VAL A 176 -4.96 -9.45 -4.55
C VAL A 176 -4.58 -8.78 -3.22
N LEU A 177 -4.14 -9.57 -2.25
CA LEU A 177 -3.50 -9.06 -1.04
C LEU A 177 -2.00 -8.95 -1.28
N ILE A 178 -1.42 -7.80 -0.95
CA ILE A 178 0.02 -7.60 -0.91
C ILE A 178 0.40 -7.43 0.56
N TYR A 179 0.95 -8.49 1.13
CA TYR A 179 1.35 -8.55 2.52
C TYR A 179 2.80 -8.09 2.66
N ASP A 180 2.99 -6.97 3.36
CA ASP A 180 4.27 -6.46 3.81
C ASP A 180 4.84 -7.35 4.92
N SER A 181 5.55 -8.40 4.53
CA SER A 181 6.19 -9.37 5.44
C SER A 181 7.56 -8.83 5.85
N ASN A 182 7.56 -7.82 6.72
CA ASN A 182 8.79 -7.14 7.16
C ASN A 182 9.32 -7.64 8.53
N CYS A 183 8.59 -8.56 9.18
CA CYS A 183 8.91 -9.20 10.46
C CYS A 183 8.99 -8.24 11.67
N ILE A 184 8.34 -7.07 11.60
CA ILE A 184 8.38 -6.05 12.65
C ILE A 184 6.97 -5.56 13.01
N THR A 185 6.70 -5.57 14.31
CA THR A 185 5.54 -4.92 14.95
C THR A 185 5.99 -3.76 15.85
N ILE A 186 5.05 -3.12 16.55
CA ILE A 186 5.34 -2.03 17.50
C ILE A 186 6.37 -2.48 18.55
N GLU A 187 6.20 -3.67 19.12
CA GLU A 187 7.02 -4.17 20.25
C GLU A 187 8.36 -4.78 19.80
N GLY A 188 8.63 -4.84 18.49
CA GLY A 188 9.84 -5.45 17.95
C GLY A 188 9.57 -6.54 16.92
N ASP A 189 10.46 -7.52 16.91
CA ASP A 189 10.40 -8.68 16.02
C ASP A 189 9.09 -9.46 16.20
N THR A 190 8.47 -9.88 15.10
CA THR A 190 7.21 -10.64 15.12
C THR A 190 7.32 -11.92 15.94
N SER A 191 8.49 -12.57 15.99
CA SER A 191 8.70 -13.84 16.71
C SER A 191 8.45 -13.76 18.22
N LEU A 192 8.35 -12.54 18.79
CA LEU A 192 7.97 -12.32 20.17
C LEU A 192 6.55 -12.84 20.49
N ALA A 193 5.63 -12.77 19.52
CA ALA A 193 4.22 -13.12 19.73
C ALA A 193 3.55 -13.83 18.55
N TRP A 194 4.25 -13.99 17.42
CA TRP A 194 3.66 -14.53 16.20
C TRP A 194 4.69 -15.29 15.35
N SER A 195 4.38 -16.56 15.09
CA SER A 195 5.30 -17.51 14.44
C SER A 195 4.58 -18.56 13.59
N GLU A 196 3.36 -18.26 13.14
CA GLU A 196 2.58 -19.15 12.30
C GLU A 196 3.09 -19.22 10.86
N ASP A 197 2.68 -20.26 10.13
CA ASP A 197 2.88 -20.33 8.68
C ASP A 197 1.73 -19.64 7.94
N VAL A 198 1.91 -18.35 7.64
CA VAL A 198 0.95 -17.55 6.86
C VAL A 198 0.67 -18.17 5.49
N ALA A 199 1.70 -18.69 4.81
CA ALA A 199 1.53 -19.33 3.51
C ALA A 199 0.68 -20.59 3.61
N GLY A 200 0.94 -21.43 4.62
CA GLY A 200 0.14 -22.61 4.94
C GLY A 200 -1.31 -22.27 5.25
N ARG A 201 -1.55 -21.22 6.06
CA ARG A 201 -2.89 -20.74 6.39
C ARG A 201 -3.67 -20.30 5.15
N PHE A 202 -3.08 -19.45 4.30
CA PHE A 202 -3.75 -18.97 3.09
C PHE A 202 -3.98 -20.09 2.06
N THR A 203 -3.03 -21.04 1.94
CA THR A 203 -3.21 -22.26 1.13
C THR A 203 -4.43 -23.06 1.64
N ALA A 204 -4.56 -23.25 2.95
CA ALA A 204 -5.70 -23.96 3.55
C ALA A 204 -7.03 -23.22 3.34
N GLN A 205 -7.01 -21.90 3.20
CA GLN A 205 -8.19 -21.08 2.89
C GLN A 205 -8.53 -21.08 1.39
N GLY A 206 -7.73 -21.71 0.51
CA GLY A 206 -8.01 -21.79 -0.92
C GLY A 206 -7.45 -20.61 -1.73
N TRP A 207 -6.42 -19.93 -1.22
CA TRP A 207 -5.73 -18.85 -1.93
C TRP A 207 -4.54 -19.35 -2.74
N ASP A 208 -4.22 -18.63 -3.82
CA ASP A 208 -2.91 -18.73 -4.44
C ASP A 208 -1.90 -17.93 -3.61
N VAL A 209 -0.74 -18.54 -3.33
CA VAL A 209 0.31 -17.94 -2.50
C VAL A 209 1.55 -17.69 -3.33
N LYS A 210 2.01 -16.44 -3.36
CA LYS A 210 3.23 -16.00 -4.03
C LYS A 210 4.19 -15.42 -3.00
N LYS A 211 5.48 -15.73 -3.11
CA LYS A 211 6.53 -15.19 -2.24
C LYS A 211 7.55 -14.47 -3.11
N ILE A 212 7.87 -13.22 -2.78
CA ILE A 212 8.78 -12.39 -3.57
C ILE A 212 9.79 -11.66 -2.67
N ASN A 213 10.88 -11.19 -3.27
CA ASN A 213 11.66 -10.11 -2.68
C ASN A 213 10.97 -8.77 -2.98
N GLY A 214 10.40 -8.12 -1.96
CA GLY A 214 9.68 -6.85 -2.10
C GLY A 214 10.57 -5.64 -2.45
N HIS A 215 11.88 -5.83 -2.57
CA HIS A 215 12.83 -4.83 -3.07
C HIS A 215 13.39 -5.17 -4.46
N CYS A 216 12.93 -6.26 -5.09
CA CYS A 216 13.29 -6.62 -6.45
C CYS A 216 12.17 -6.19 -7.41
N TYR A 217 12.42 -5.17 -8.24
CA TYR A 217 11.41 -4.68 -9.18
C TYR A 217 10.96 -5.74 -10.19
N ASP A 218 11.84 -6.66 -10.56
CA ASP A 218 11.53 -7.72 -11.52
C ASP A 218 10.62 -8.79 -10.88
N ASP A 219 10.89 -9.21 -9.63
CA ASP A 219 10.00 -10.12 -8.89
C ASP A 219 8.60 -9.52 -8.71
N ILE A 220 8.53 -8.21 -8.39
CA ILE A 220 7.25 -7.51 -8.23
C ILE A 220 6.50 -7.44 -9.57
N GLU A 221 7.20 -7.11 -10.65
CA GLU A 221 6.62 -7.03 -12.00
C GLU A 221 6.09 -8.39 -12.46
N GLU A 222 6.88 -9.45 -12.26
CA GLU A 222 6.50 -10.81 -12.64
C GLU A 222 5.23 -11.24 -11.92
N VAL A 223 5.19 -11.11 -10.58
CA VAL A 223 4.01 -11.53 -9.82
C VAL A 223 2.77 -10.69 -10.13
N LEU A 224 2.92 -9.37 -10.37
CA LEU A 224 1.80 -8.51 -10.74
C LEU A 224 1.25 -8.83 -12.14
N ASN A 225 2.08 -9.34 -13.04
CA ASN A 225 1.61 -9.87 -14.33
C ASN A 225 0.89 -11.20 -14.17
N GLU A 226 1.37 -12.10 -13.30
CA GLU A 226 0.71 -13.38 -13.04
C GLU A 226 -0.71 -13.22 -12.46
N VAL A 227 -0.91 -12.29 -11.53
CA VAL A 227 -2.22 -12.13 -10.86
C VAL A 227 -3.31 -11.57 -11.77
N LYS A 228 -2.96 -11.02 -12.95
CA LYS A 228 -3.95 -10.55 -13.94
C LYS A 228 -4.86 -11.68 -14.40
N THR A 229 -4.31 -12.87 -14.56
CA THR A 229 -5.02 -14.07 -15.03
C THR A 229 -5.26 -15.11 -13.92
N ALA A 230 -5.18 -14.70 -12.65
CA ALA A 230 -5.47 -15.58 -11.52
C ALA A 230 -6.92 -16.10 -11.61
N THR A 231 -7.14 -17.30 -11.06
CA THR A 231 -8.47 -17.95 -10.97
C THR A 231 -8.92 -18.13 -9.52
N LYS A 232 -8.12 -17.65 -8.57
CA LYS A 232 -8.34 -17.65 -7.12
C LYS A 232 -7.86 -16.33 -6.53
N PRO A 233 -8.35 -15.93 -5.34
CA PRO A 233 -7.76 -14.80 -4.64
C PRO A 233 -6.28 -15.09 -4.38
N THR A 234 -5.43 -14.08 -4.54
CA THR A 234 -3.98 -14.24 -4.41
C THR A 234 -3.43 -13.43 -3.24
N ILE A 235 -2.58 -14.04 -2.43
CA ILE A 235 -1.72 -13.33 -1.49
C ILE A 235 -0.29 -13.32 -2.01
N ILE A 236 0.28 -12.13 -2.13
CA ILE A 236 1.68 -11.87 -2.41
C ILE A 236 2.35 -11.56 -1.07
N ILE A 237 3.10 -12.52 -0.55
CA ILE A 237 3.94 -12.35 0.64
C ILE A 237 5.23 -11.68 0.16
N ALA A 238 5.31 -10.37 0.34
CA ALA A 238 6.45 -9.56 -0.08
C ALA A 238 7.39 -9.37 1.09
N ASN A 239 8.58 -9.97 1.02
CA ASN A 239 9.60 -9.77 2.06
C ASN A 239 10.22 -8.39 1.87
N THR A 240 9.99 -7.48 2.81
CA THR A 240 10.58 -6.12 2.80
C THR A 240 11.40 -5.88 4.07
N ILE A 241 12.08 -4.73 4.11
CA ILE A 241 12.75 -4.21 5.29
C ILE A 241 12.01 -2.93 5.70
N ILE A 242 11.46 -2.90 6.92
CA ILE A 242 10.83 -1.70 7.46
C ILE A 242 11.84 -0.54 7.49
N GLY A 243 11.40 0.66 7.10
CA GLY A 243 12.29 1.82 7.06
C GLY A 243 13.35 1.74 5.97
N LYS A 244 13.15 0.98 4.90
CA LYS A 244 14.14 0.85 3.81
C LYS A 244 14.66 2.21 3.33
N GLY A 245 15.97 2.41 3.37
CA GLY A 245 16.63 3.68 3.05
C GLY A 245 16.93 4.56 4.28
N ALA A 246 16.47 4.20 5.49
CA ALA A 246 16.66 4.96 6.73
C ALA A 246 18.02 4.70 7.43
N MET A 247 19.08 4.45 6.65
CA MET A 247 20.44 4.26 7.17
C MET A 247 20.51 3.18 8.26
N GLU A 248 21.07 3.49 9.43
CA GLU A 248 21.20 2.60 10.58
C GLU A 248 19.87 2.22 11.24
N MET A 249 18.78 2.89 10.87
CA MET A 249 17.44 2.57 11.37
C MET A 249 16.70 1.54 10.50
N GLU A 250 17.23 1.14 9.34
CA GLU A 250 16.65 0.07 8.52
C GLU A 250 16.42 -1.20 9.36
N GLY A 251 15.22 -1.78 9.27
CA GLY A 251 14.86 -3.00 9.99
C GLY A 251 14.52 -2.79 11.47
N SER A 252 14.58 -1.56 12.00
CA SER A 252 14.29 -1.29 13.40
C SER A 252 12.81 -1.00 13.64
N HIS A 253 12.22 -1.58 14.68
CA HIS A 253 10.89 -1.20 15.19
C HIS A 253 10.79 0.29 15.58
N LYS A 254 11.92 0.97 15.81
CA LYS A 254 11.97 2.42 16.04
C LYS A 254 11.51 3.23 14.83
N THR A 255 11.54 2.66 13.63
CA THR A 255 10.98 3.28 12.42
C THR A 255 9.48 3.07 12.28
N HIS A 256 8.84 2.28 13.14
CA HIS A 256 7.43 1.94 13.00
C HIS A 256 6.53 3.17 13.18
N GLY A 257 6.61 3.87 14.32
CA GLY A 257 5.62 4.89 14.71
C GLY A 257 6.19 6.20 15.23
N ALA A 258 7.45 6.51 14.90
CA ALA A 258 8.09 7.76 15.29
C ALA A 258 8.82 8.41 14.10
N PRO A 259 8.95 9.76 14.08
CA PRO A 259 9.83 10.44 13.13
C PRO A 259 11.26 9.91 13.19
N LEU A 260 11.93 9.85 12.04
CA LEU A 260 13.31 9.36 11.93
C LEU A 260 14.32 10.33 12.57
N GLY A 261 14.02 11.63 12.57
CA GLY A 261 14.95 12.69 12.91
C GLY A 261 15.58 13.32 11.67
N GLU A 262 15.79 14.64 11.72
CA GLU A 262 16.32 15.42 10.59
C GLU A 262 17.68 14.93 10.10
N GLN A 263 18.56 14.51 11.01
CA GLN A 263 19.88 13.99 10.68
C GLN A 263 19.78 12.71 9.84
N ILE A 264 18.98 11.73 10.27
CA ILE A 264 18.78 10.47 9.55
C ILE A 264 18.22 10.74 8.15
N ILE A 265 17.23 11.63 8.04
CA ILE A 265 16.62 11.98 6.74
C ILE A 265 17.66 12.61 5.81
N ALA A 266 18.48 13.55 6.32
CA ALA A 266 19.52 14.20 5.53
C ALA A 266 20.59 13.20 5.06
N GLU A 267 21.04 12.31 5.94
CA GLU A 267 22.02 11.26 5.62
C GLU A 267 21.46 10.24 4.62
N SER A 268 20.21 9.82 4.79
CA SER A 268 19.49 8.97 3.84
C SER A 268 19.38 9.59 2.46
N LYS A 269 18.98 10.87 2.37
CA LYS A 269 18.90 11.62 1.11
C LYS A 269 20.26 11.69 0.44
N ALA A 270 21.31 12.03 1.18
CA ALA A 270 22.68 12.12 0.67
C ALA A 270 23.19 10.77 0.13
N LYS A 271 22.99 9.66 0.85
CA LYS A 271 23.38 8.31 0.40
C LYS A 271 22.70 7.91 -0.91
N GLU A 272 21.44 8.30 -1.08
CA GLU A 272 20.66 8.01 -2.28
C GLU A 272 20.88 9.02 -3.43
N GLY A 273 21.72 10.04 -3.23
CA GLY A 273 21.91 11.13 -4.18
C GLY A 273 20.65 11.98 -4.39
N PHE A 274 19.76 12.02 -3.41
CA PHE A 274 18.52 12.78 -3.42
C PHE A 274 18.74 14.19 -2.85
N PRO A 275 18.09 15.24 -3.38
CA PRO A 275 18.26 16.60 -2.86
C PRO A 275 17.87 16.73 -1.39
N ALA A 276 18.59 17.59 -0.66
CA ALA A 276 18.36 17.83 0.77
C ALA A 276 17.05 18.57 1.07
N GLU A 277 16.45 19.21 0.06
CA GLU A 277 15.18 19.93 0.17
C GLU A 277 14.07 19.03 0.74
N THR A 278 13.23 19.60 1.62
CA THR A 278 12.05 18.91 2.14
C THR A 278 10.90 19.00 1.16
N PHE A 279 10.08 17.95 1.10
CA PHE A 279 8.94 17.85 0.18
C PHE A 279 9.33 18.00 -1.30
N TYR A 280 10.56 17.61 -1.65
CA TYR A 280 11.07 17.69 -3.02
C TYR A 280 10.51 16.57 -3.89
N VAL A 281 9.93 16.95 -5.03
CA VAL A 281 9.43 16.03 -6.05
C VAL A 281 10.15 16.32 -7.38
N PRO A 282 10.96 15.39 -7.90
CA PRO A 282 11.56 15.56 -9.22
C PRO A 282 10.50 15.64 -10.32
N GLU A 283 10.63 16.61 -11.24
CA GLU A 283 9.66 16.80 -12.34
C GLU A 283 9.51 15.55 -13.23
N ASP A 284 10.62 14.87 -13.53
CA ASP A 284 10.60 13.63 -14.33
C ASP A 284 9.88 12.48 -13.61
N VAL A 285 9.95 12.42 -12.28
CA VAL A 285 9.19 11.47 -11.46
C VAL A 285 7.70 11.81 -11.49
N LEU A 286 7.36 13.09 -11.33
CA LEU A 286 5.97 13.54 -11.36
C LEU A 286 5.30 13.25 -12.71
N VAL A 287 5.99 13.56 -13.81
CA VAL A 287 5.53 13.22 -15.17
C VAL A 287 5.34 11.72 -15.31
N ARG A 288 6.27 10.90 -14.79
CA ARG A 288 6.18 9.43 -14.90
C ARG A 288 4.96 8.87 -14.16
N PHE A 289 4.65 9.35 -12.95
CA PHE A 289 3.46 8.91 -12.21
C PHE A 289 2.14 9.35 -12.85
N ARG A 290 2.14 10.47 -13.59
CA ARG A 290 0.93 11.01 -14.24
C ARG A 290 0.71 10.52 -15.67
N ALA A 291 1.69 9.82 -16.22
CA ALA A 291 1.61 9.18 -17.53
C ALA A 291 1.39 7.66 -17.45
N ALA A 292 1.47 7.10 -16.24
CA ALA A 292 1.20 5.70 -15.94
C ALA A 292 -0.31 5.41 -15.95
#